data_AF-A0A7Y0B960-F1
#
_entry.id   AF-A0A7Y0B960-F1
#
_cell.length_a   1.000
_cell.length_b   1.000
_cell.length_c   1.000
_cell.angle_alpha   90.00
_cell.angle_beta   90.00
_cell.angle_gamma   90.00
#
_symmetry.space_group_name_H-M   'P 1'
#
loop_
_entity.id
_entity.type
_entity.pdbx_description
1 polymer ?
#
loop_
_entity_poly.entity_id
_entity_poly.type
_entity_poly.pdbx_seq_one_letter_code
_entity_poly.pdbx_strand_id
1 'polypeptide(L)'
;MSELTYENIDFYRSMVVGPEDLHASMRLNVAHTLAHLTDPASTAVDLTGPTETGRKRALQNAPLPEVLRAYRISFRYFWEQLLDAAREAGGDAPDALLETASHIWELADVYSSALTDAYRETCAERMVETDRRRSALVSELIDGPSPSSDTVWEVARMLDFPFLGRFLVVTAEVPDGGASPLPGLDRRLRALDVGAAWRAQPGSEIGVLSCPPRQSVDEVLAAVRAVATGRVGVSPLYERLDQTSRGLRYAQVAAESLPDGTPAVRQLDDTPLTELVMNNLETTQRAVQRILGGVLSLPEEDRTTLLATARAWLEAHGSAAEAGRRLFCHQNTVRYRMHRLEEFLRGPLDDPKIIAELSMAVDAVGTFPMLLESHSSGVIVPVR
;
A
#
# COMPACT_ATOMS: atom_id res chain seq x y z
N MET A 1 41.28 -9.93 18.94
CA MET A 1 40.21 -9.24 18.16
C MET A 1 38.80 -9.68 18.55
N SER A 2 38.43 -10.95 18.39
CA SER A 2 37.05 -11.43 18.61
C SER A 2 36.57 -11.26 20.05
N GLU A 3 37.41 -11.57 21.03
CA GLU A 3 37.15 -11.32 22.46
C GLU A 3 36.86 -9.84 22.71
N LEU A 4 37.72 -8.94 22.21
CA LEU A 4 37.50 -7.49 22.32
C LEU A 4 36.16 -7.05 21.72
N THR A 5 35.75 -7.62 20.58
CA THR A 5 34.45 -7.31 19.97
C THR A 5 33.28 -7.78 20.85
N TYR A 6 33.34 -8.97 21.44
CA TYR A 6 32.31 -9.47 22.37
C TYR A 6 32.25 -8.67 23.67
N GLU A 7 33.40 -8.25 24.19
CA GLU A 7 33.49 -7.45 25.41
C GLU A 7 32.93 -6.04 25.22
N ASN A 8 33.18 -5.42 24.06
CA ASN A 8 32.92 -4.00 23.85
C ASN A 8 31.61 -3.69 23.12
N ILE A 9 30.92 -4.68 22.54
CA ILE A 9 29.72 -4.46 21.72
C ILE A 9 28.59 -5.39 22.14
N ASP A 10 27.50 -4.81 22.65
CA ASP A 10 26.38 -5.53 23.25
C ASP A 10 25.68 -6.48 22.27
N PHE A 11 25.50 -6.09 21.01
CA PHE A 11 24.93 -6.98 19.99
C PHE A 11 25.74 -8.25 19.78
N TYR A 12 27.07 -8.18 19.75
CA TYR A 12 27.88 -9.39 19.61
C TYR A 12 27.76 -10.26 20.88
N ARG A 13 27.70 -9.65 22.08
CA ARG A 13 27.49 -10.37 23.34
C ARG A 13 26.16 -11.15 23.39
N SER A 14 25.15 -10.72 22.63
CA SER A 14 23.87 -11.43 22.51
C SER A 14 23.97 -12.79 21.80
N MET A 15 25.13 -13.13 21.21
CA MET A 15 25.41 -14.39 20.50
C MET A 15 24.56 -14.64 19.25
N VAL A 16 23.87 -13.60 18.74
CA VAL A 16 23.28 -13.63 17.38
C VAL A 16 24.35 -13.90 16.32
N VAL A 17 25.57 -13.42 16.56
CA VAL A 17 26.77 -13.80 15.82
C VAL A 17 27.59 -14.77 16.66
N GLY A 18 27.61 -16.03 16.25
CA GLY A 18 28.37 -17.08 16.92
C GLY A 18 29.90 -16.87 16.81
N PRO A 19 30.70 -17.40 17.77
CA PRO A 19 32.16 -17.21 17.80
C PRO A 19 32.85 -17.67 16.52
N GLU A 20 32.45 -18.82 15.97
CA GLU A 20 33.02 -19.36 14.73
C GLU A 20 32.77 -18.43 13.53
N ASP A 21 31.56 -17.88 13.40
CA ASP A 21 31.23 -16.95 12.31
C ASP A 21 32.00 -15.63 12.45
N LEU A 22 32.12 -15.10 13.66
CA LEU A 22 32.92 -13.90 13.90
C LEU A 22 34.40 -14.12 13.60
N HIS A 23 34.95 -15.26 14.06
CA HIS A 23 36.35 -15.63 13.82
C HIS A 23 36.63 -15.82 12.34
N ALA A 24 35.73 -16.50 11.62
CA ALA A 24 35.86 -16.70 10.18
C ALA A 24 35.87 -15.36 9.42
N SER A 25 34.92 -14.45 9.73
CA SER A 25 34.90 -13.11 9.15
C SER A 25 36.18 -12.33 9.45
N MET A 26 36.64 -12.30 10.71
CA MET A 26 37.86 -11.57 11.08
C MET A 26 39.11 -12.15 10.42
N ARG A 27 39.24 -13.47 10.39
CA ARG A 27 40.37 -14.15 9.75
C ARG A 27 40.43 -13.85 8.26
N LEU A 28 39.30 -13.87 7.55
CA LEU A 28 39.23 -13.56 6.13
C LEU A 28 39.68 -12.11 5.85
N ASN A 29 39.14 -11.14 6.60
CA ASN A 29 39.51 -9.73 6.44
C ASN A 29 40.99 -9.46 6.76
N VAL A 30 41.53 -10.05 7.84
CA VAL A 30 42.95 -9.87 8.19
C VAL A 30 43.87 -10.57 7.19
N ALA A 31 43.53 -11.76 6.71
CA ALA A 31 44.33 -12.46 5.71
C ALA A 31 44.43 -11.65 4.41
N HIS A 32 43.33 -11.07 3.94
CA HIS A 32 43.31 -10.24 2.72
C HIS A 32 44.05 -8.92 2.93
N THR A 33 43.93 -8.32 4.11
CA THR A 33 44.69 -7.12 4.49
C THR A 33 46.19 -7.39 4.45
N LEU A 34 46.65 -8.46 5.11
CA LEU A 34 48.07 -8.82 5.13
C LEU A 34 48.59 -9.15 3.73
N ALA A 35 47.82 -9.89 2.93
CA ALA A 35 48.19 -10.20 1.55
C ALA A 35 48.40 -8.92 0.71
N HIS A 36 47.50 -7.94 0.86
CA HIS A 36 47.61 -6.66 0.16
C HIS A 36 48.83 -5.82 0.61
N LEU A 37 49.15 -5.84 1.91
CA LEU A 37 50.34 -5.13 2.43
C LEU A 37 51.65 -5.79 2.00
N THR A 38 51.67 -7.10 1.75
CA THR A 38 52.87 -7.82 1.30
C THR A 38 53.13 -7.72 -0.21
N ASP A 39 52.13 -7.33 -1.01
CA ASP A 39 52.28 -7.10 -2.44
C ASP A 39 51.60 -5.77 -2.86
N PRO A 40 52.25 -4.62 -2.60
CA PRO A 40 51.70 -3.31 -2.93
C PRO A 40 51.58 -3.05 -4.44
N ALA A 41 52.22 -3.88 -5.28
CA ALA A 41 52.12 -3.78 -6.74
C ALA A 41 50.79 -4.36 -7.25
N SER A 42 50.08 -5.14 -6.44
CA SER A 42 48.73 -5.60 -6.72
C SER A 42 47.76 -4.42 -6.69
N THR A 43 47.27 -4.03 -7.87
CA THR A 43 46.43 -2.85 -8.07
C THR A 43 44.98 -3.05 -7.61
N ALA A 44 44.57 -4.27 -7.29
CA ALA A 44 43.20 -4.60 -6.87
C ALA A 44 43.18 -5.06 -5.41
N VAL A 45 42.52 -4.27 -4.56
CA VAL A 45 42.20 -4.65 -3.19
C VAL A 45 41.11 -5.74 -3.21
N ASP A 46 41.35 -6.88 -2.56
CA ASP A 46 40.33 -7.92 -2.41
C ASP A 46 39.27 -7.52 -1.38
N LEU A 47 38.05 -7.26 -1.86
CA LEU A 47 36.90 -6.84 -1.06
C LEU A 47 35.94 -7.97 -0.70
N THR A 48 36.31 -9.23 -0.94
CA THR A 48 35.45 -10.39 -0.65
C THR A 48 35.12 -10.46 0.84
N GLY A 49 36.12 -10.30 1.72
CA GLY A 49 35.95 -10.31 3.17
C GLY A 49 34.95 -9.29 3.73
N PRO A 50 35.11 -7.97 3.44
CA PRO A 50 34.15 -6.95 3.89
C PRO A 50 32.78 -7.11 3.24
N THR A 51 32.70 -7.51 1.97
CA THR A 51 31.43 -7.73 1.25
C THR A 51 30.62 -8.87 1.88
N GLU A 52 31.24 -10.04 2.10
CA GLU A 52 30.56 -11.18 2.72
C GLU A 52 30.13 -10.87 4.16
N THR A 53 30.96 -10.13 4.90
CA THR A 53 30.64 -9.72 6.27
C THR A 53 29.46 -8.75 6.28
N GLY A 54 29.43 -7.75 5.39
CA GLY A 54 28.29 -6.84 5.22
C GLY A 54 26.99 -7.60 4.96
N ARG A 55 27.00 -8.54 4.00
CA ARG A 55 25.84 -9.39 3.67
C ARG A 55 25.36 -10.22 4.86
N LYS A 56 26.26 -10.94 5.53
CA LYS A 56 25.92 -11.78 6.70
C LYS A 56 25.31 -10.96 7.83
N ARG A 57 25.92 -9.80 8.14
CA ARG A 57 25.46 -8.93 9.24
C ARG A 57 24.11 -8.28 8.93
N ALA A 58 23.84 -7.94 7.66
CA ALA A 58 22.51 -7.53 7.21
C ALA A 58 21.47 -8.66 7.36
N LEU A 59 21.81 -9.90 6.99
CA LEU A 59 20.93 -11.07 7.16
C LEU A 59 20.61 -11.35 8.63
N GLN A 60 21.56 -11.09 9.52
CA GLN A 60 21.43 -11.22 10.98
C GLN A 60 20.78 -10.01 11.67
N ASN A 61 20.33 -8.99 10.91
CA ASN A 61 19.76 -7.74 11.43
C ASN A 61 20.69 -7.02 12.43
N ALA A 62 22.01 -7.13 12.24
CA ALA A 62 22.99 -6.44 13.07
C ALA A 62 22.90 -4.93 12.83
N PRO A 63 22.86 -4.08 13.87
CA PRO A 63 22.91 -2.63 13.69
C PRO A 63 24.21 -2.20 12.99
N LEU A 64 24.11 -1.56 11.82
CA LEU A 64 25.27 -1.11 11.05
C LEU A 64 26.31 -0.32 11.89
N PRO A 65 25.92 0.60 12.80
CA PRO A 65 26.89 1.30 13.65
C PRO A 65 27.74 0.37 14.53
N GLU A 66 27.17 -0.75 14.98
CA GLU A 66 27.88 -1.74 15.79
C GLU A 66 28.79 -2.63 14.95
N VAL A 67 28.39 -2.95 13.72
CA VAL A 67 29.26 -3.64 12.75
C VAL A 67 30.48 -2.78 12.42
N LEU A 68 30.28 -1.49 12.14
CA LEU A 68 31.38 -0.53 11.91
C LEU A 68 32.26 -0.35 13.15
N ARG A 69 31.67 -0.37 14.35
CA ARG A 69 32.44 -0.36 15.60
C ARG A 69 33.33 -1.60 15.74
N ALA A 70 32.84 -2.78 15.37
CA ALA A 70 33.64 -4.00 15.37
C ALA A 70 34.83 -3.91 14.39
N TYR A 71 34.62 -3.31 13.21
CA TYR A 71 35.69 -3.02 12.26
C TYR A 71 36.74 -2.07 12.83
N ARG A 72 36.31 -0.96 13.46
CA ARG A 72 37.22 0.00 14.11
C ARG A 72 38.06 -0.65 15.22
N ILE A 73 37.45 -1.49 16.06
CA ILE A 73 38.17 -2.25 17.09
C ILE A 73 39.19 -3.19 16.44
N SER A 74 38.78 -3.88 15.37
CA SER A 74 39.64 -4.86 14.68
C SER A 74 40.83 -4.18 13.99
N PHE A 75 40.62 -3.05 13.30
CA PHE A 75 41.69 -2.27 12.67
C PHE A 75 42.65 -1.68 13.69
N ARG A 76 42.14 -1.13 14.80
CA ARG A 76 43.01 -0.63 15.88
C ARG A 76 43.89 -1.75 16.44
N TYR A 77 43.28 -2.89 16.76
CA TYR A 77 44.02 -4.06 17.26
C TYR A 77 45.04 -4.56 16.23
N PHE A 78 44.67 -4.63 14.95
CA PHE A 78 45.56 -5.01 13.86
C PHE A 78 46.78 -4.07 13.75
N TRP A 79 46.57 -2.76 13.84
CA TRP A 79 47.64 -1.76 13.87
C TRP A 79 48.57 -1.93 15.07
N GLU A 80 48.02 -2.14 16.27
CA GLU A 80 48.79 -2.41 17.49
C GLU A 80 49.68 -3.65 17.32
N GLN A 81 49.15 -4.74 16.74
CA GLN A 81 49.92 -5.94 16.47
C GLN A 81 51.03 -5.75 15.41
N LEU A 82 50.79 -4.96 14.36
CA LEU A 82 51.81 -4.63 13.37
C LEU A 82 52.94 -3.80 13.99
N LEU A 83 52.61 -2.83 14.85
CA LEU A 83 53.59 -2.02 15.56
C LEU A 83 54.49 -2.86 16.47
N ASP A 84 53.90 -3.78 17.24
CA ASP A 84 54.67 -4.65 18.13
C ASP A 84 55.57 -5.60 17.33
N ALA A 85 55.07 -6.18 16.25
CA ALA A 85 55.88 -7.02 15.35
C ALA A 85 57.04 -6.25 14.70
N ALA A 86 56.82 -5.00 14.27
CA ALA A 86 57.86 -4.16 13.69
C ALA A 86 58.95 -3.78 14.72
N ARG A 87 58.56 -3.52 15.97
CA ARG A 87 59.50 -3.25 17.08
C ARG A 87 60.35 -4.48 17.41
N GLU A 88 59.74 -5.65 17.43
CA GLU A 88 60.45 -6.92 17.68
C GLU A 88 61.42 -7.28 16.55
N ALA A 89 61.03 -7.03 15.30
CA ALA A 89 61.90 -7.25 14.15
C ALA A 89 63.12 -6.32 14.13
N GLY A 90 62.96 -5.07 14.60
CA GLY A 90 64.02 -4.07 14.63
C GLY A 90 64.51 -3.65 13.23
N GLY A 91 65.68 -3.03 13.17
CA GLY A 91 66.22 -2.48 11.92
C GLY A 91 65.31 -1.41 11.32
N ASP A 92 65.07 -1.49 10.01
CA ASP A 92 64.26 -0.51 9.26
C ASP A 92 62.75 -0.82 9.31
N ALA A 93 62.32 -1.89 10.00
CA ALA A 93 60.92 -2.32 10.02
C ALA A 93 59.94 -1.27 10.62
N PRO A 94 60.27 -0.56 11.72
CA PRO A 94 59.40 0.50 12.25
C PRO A 94 59.22 1.67 11.27
N ASP A 95 60.28 2.07 10.58
CA ASP A 95 60.23 3.17 9.60
C ASP A 95 59.42 2.75 8.36
N ALA A 96 59.61 1.53 7.86
CA ALA A 96 58.82 0.98 6.76
C ALA A 96 57.31 0.89 7.11
N LEU A 97 56.96 0.54 8.35
CA LEU A 97 55.57 0.52 8.81
C LEU A 97 54.97 1.93 8.88
N LEU A 98 55.74 2.93 9.33
CA LEU A 98 55.31 4.33 9.34
C LEU A 98 55.09 4.88 7.92
N GLU A 99 55.97 4.54 6.98
CA GLU A 99 55.81 4.89 5.55
C GLU A 99 54.53 4.29 4.94
N THR A 100 54.12 3.10 5.39
CA THR A 100 52.92 2.40 4.90
C THR A 100 51.63 2.79 5.65
N ALA A 101 51.72 3.62 6.70
CA ALA A 101 50.59 3.92 7.58
C ALA A 101 49.39 4.52 6.84
N SER A 102 49.62 5.46 5.92
CA SER A 102 48.55 6.05 5.09
C SER A 102 47.81 5.00 4.27
N HIS A 103 48.54 4.04 3.68
CA HIS A 103 47.97 2.94 2.89
C HIS A 103 47.10 2.01 3.74
N ILE A 104 47.51 1.74 4.99
CA ILE A 104 46.72 0.96 5.94
C ILE A 104 45.41 1.68 6.31
N TRP A 105 45.46 3.00 6.51
CA TRP A 105 44.27 3.79 6.78
C TRP A 105 43.32 3.87 5.59
N GLU A 106 43.85 4.03 4.37
CA GLU A 106 43.07 3.97 3.13
C GLU A 106 42.38 2.60 2.98
N LEU A 107 43.10 1.51 3.27
CA LEU A 107 42.53 0.17 3.24
C LEU A 107 41.39 0.00 4.26
N ALA A 108 41.53 0.58 5.45
CA ALA A 108 40.49 0.55 6.47
C ALA A 108 39.21 1.29 6.03
N ASP A 109 39.36 2.41 5.34
CA ASP A 109 38.24 3.17 4.77
C ASP A 109 37.57 2.42 3.61
N VAL A 110 38.36 1.85 2.69
CA VAL A 110 37.87 1.03 1.57
C VAL A 110 37.10 -0.19 2.07
N TYR A 111 37.62 -0.90 3.08
CA TYR A 111 36.94 -2.06 3.66
C TYR A 111 35.63 -1.68 4.37
N SER A 112 35.64 -0.57 5.11
CA SER A 112 34.44 -0.08 5.79
C SER A 112 33.36 0.37 4.80
N SER A 113 33.77 0.97 3.67
CA SER A 113 32.88 1.35 2.57
C SER A 113 32.29 0.13 1.88
N ALA A 114 33.12 -0.84 1.45
CA ALA A 114 32.66 -2.08 0.82
C ALA A 114 31.69 -2.87 1.71
N LEU A 115 31.96 -2.96 3.01
CA LEU A 115 31.02 -3.56 3.97
C LEU A 115 29.69 -2.80 4.03
N THR A 116 29.74 -1.47 4.06
CA THR A 116 28.54 -0.62 4.18
C THR A 116 27.67 -0.75 2.94
N ASP A 117 28.28 -0.78 1.75
CA ASP A 117 27.56 -0.93 0.49
C ASP A 117 26.90 -2.31 0.40
N ALA A 118 27.65 -3.38 0.67
CA ALA A 118 27.11 -4.75 0.68
C ALA A 118 25.99 -4.93 1.73
N TYR A 119 26.13 -4.31 2.91
CA TYR A 119 25.10 -4.32 3.94
C TYR A 119 23.82 -3.64 3.44
N ARG A 120 23.94 -2.43 2.87
CA ARG A 120 22.79 -1.65 2.37
C ARG A 120 22.09 -2.34 1.21
N GLU A 121 22.85 -2.88 0.27
CA GLU A 121 22.32 -3.65 -0.86
C GLU A 121 21.52 -4.86 -0.36
N THR A 122 22.11 -5.65 0.55
CA THR A 122 21.42 -6.81 1.15
C THR A 122 20.14 -6.39 1.89
N CYS A 123 20.17 -5.28 2.66
CA CYS A 123 18.96 -4.77 3.31
C CYS A 123 17.89 -4.35 2.30
N ALA A 124 18.28 -3.70 1.19
CA ALA A 124 17.36 -3.29 0.14
C ALA A 124 16.73 -4.49 -0.57
N GLU A 125 17.53 -5.50 -0.93
CA GLU A 125 17.06 -6.75 -1.54
C GLU A 125 16.03 -7.45 -0.64
N ARG A 126 16.31 -7.57 0.66
CA ARG A 126 15.38 -8.16 1.63
C ARG A 126 14.10 -7.37 1.77
N MET A 127 14.18 -6.04 1.75
CA MET A 127 13.00 -5.18 1.80
C MET A 127 12.10 -5.45 0.59
N VAL A 128 12.68 -5.50 -0.62
CA VAL A 128 11.96 -5.80 -1.86
C VAL A 128 11.37 -7.21 -1.85
N GLU A 129 12.11 -8.21 -1.37
CA GLU A 129 11.60 -9.59 -1.26
C GLU A 129 10.44 -9.69 -0.27
N THR A 130 10.55 -9.01 0.88
CA THR A 130 9.50 -8.96 1.90
C THR A 130 8.24 -8.27 1.36
N ASP A 131 8.41 -7.15 0.66
CA ASP A 131 7.32 -6.42 0.02
C ASP A 131 6.63 -7.26 -1.07
N ARG A 132 7.40 -7.92 -1.94
CA ARG A 132 6.87 -8.86 -2.94
C ARG A 132 6.09 -10.01 -2.30
N ARG A 133 6.60 -10.59 -1.20
CA ARG A 133 5.90 -11.65 -0.47
C ARG A 133 4.59 -11.13 0.12
N ARG A 134 4.59 -9.95 0.75
CA ARG A 134 3.36 -9.32 1.29
C ARG A 134 2.35 -9.00 0.20
N SER A 135 2.80 -8.47 -0.95
CA SER A 135 1.95 -8.20 -2.11
C SER A 135 1.31 -9.48 -2.69
N ALA A 136 2.07 -10.59 -2.74
CA ALA A 136 1.53 -11.88 -3.14
C ALA A 136 0.45 -12.40 -2.17
N LEU A 137 0.63 -12.22 -0.87
CA LEU A 137 -0.36 -12.57 0.15
C LEU A 137 -1.64 -11.73 0.04
N VAL A 138 -1.53 -10.43 -0.24
CA VAL A 138 -2.69 -9.58 -0.52
C VAL A 138 -3.41 -10.03 -1.79
N SER A 139 -2.66 -10.48 -2.80
CA SER A 139 -3.25 -11.02 -4.03
C SER A 139 -4.11 -12.24 -3.75
N GLU A 140 -3.66 -13.14 -2.88
CA GLU A 140 -4.40 -14.32 -2.46
C GLU A 140 -5.72 -14.00 -1.72
N LEU A 141 -5.72 -12.96 -0.88
CA LEU A 141 -6.96 -12.48 -0.22
C LEU A 141 -7.97 -11.90 -1.21
N ILE A 142 -7.47 -11.25 -2.27
CA ILE A 142 -8.29 -10.57 -3.27
C ILE A 142 -8.88 -11.56 -4.27
N ASP A 143 -8.03 -12.43 -4.81
CA ASP A 143 -8.40 -13.35 -5.90
C ASP A 143 -9.18 -14.56 -5.37
N GLY A 144 -9.16 -14.77 -4.05
CA GLY A 144 -9.77 -15.90 -3.36
C GLY A 144 -8.86 -17.13 -3.34
N PRO A 145 -9.15 -18.12 -2.47
CA PRO A 145 -8.28 -19.28 -2.30
C PRO A 145 -8.21 -20.11 -3.59
N SER A 146 -7.01 -20.26 -4.14
CA SER A 146 -6.69 -21.22 -5.21
C SER A 146 -6.56 -22.64 -4.62
N PRO A 147 -6.78 -23.72 -5.38
CA PRO A 147 -6.59 -25.09 -4.89
C PRO A 147 -5.19 -25.40 -4.32
N SER A 148 -4.19 -24.56 -4.64
CA SER A 148 -2.82 -24.64 -4.15
C SER A 148 -2.43 -23.50 -3.20
N SER A 149 -3.40 -22.73 -2.70
CA SER A 149 -3.16 -21.55 -1.87
C SER A 149 -3.02 -21.92 -0.39
N ASP A 150 -2.35 -21.05 0.35
CA ASP A 150 -2.35 -21.10 1.81
C ASP A 150 -3.80 -20.89 2.29
N THR A 151 -4.13 -21.39 3.47
CA THR A 151 -5.44 -21.07 4.06
C THR A 151 -5.49 -19.57 4.40
N VAL A 152 -6.67 -18.93 4.33
CA VAL A 152 -6.84 -17.51 4.70
C VAL A 152 -6.27 -17.21 6.10
N TRP A 153 -6.26 -18.20 6.99
CA TRP A 153 -5.65 -18.10 8.32
C TRP A 153 -4.12 -18.01 8.29
N GLU A 154 -3.46 -18.77 7.43
CA GLU A 154 -2.00 -18.69 7.22
C GLU A 154 -1.61 -17.35 6.60
N VAL A 155 -2.40 -16.88 5.63
CA VAL A 155 -2.23 -15.54 5.02
C VAL A 155 -2.34 -14.44 6.07
N ALA A 156 -3.38 -14.49 6.92
CA ALA A 156 -3.57 -13.54 8.03
C ALA A 156 -2.35 -13.52 8.95
N ARG A 157 -1.86 -14.70 9.37
CA ARG A 157 -0.69 -14.84 10.24
C ARG A 157 0.58 -14.26 9.60
N MET A 158 0.81 -14.49 8.31
CA MET A 158 1.98 -13.96 7.61
C MET A 158 1.92 -12.45 7.39
N LEU A 159 0.72 -11.88 7.29
CA LEU A 159 0.51 -10.42 7.20
C LEU A 159 0.56 -9.71 8.55
N ASP A 160 0.57 -10.48 9.66
CA ASP A 160 0.38 -10.02 11.04
C ASP A 160 -1.01 -9.38 11.26
N PHE A 161 -2.03 -9.96 10.61
CA PHE A 161 -3.42 -9.58 10.77
C PHE A 161 -4.16 -10.60 11.67
N PRO A 162 -5.15 -10.14 12.44
CA PRO A 162 -6.06 -11.07 13.10
C PRO A 162 -6.87 -11.83 12.04
N PHE A 163 -7.31 -13.06 12.34
CA PHE A 163 -8.17 -13.80 11.41
C PHE A 163 -9.60 -13.24 11.36
N LEU A 164 -10.11 -12.83 12.52
CA LEU A 164 -11.37 -12.09 12.68
C LEU A 164 -11.03 -10.72 13.26
N GLY A 165 -11.45 -9.67 12.59
CA GLY A 165 -11.02 -8.32 12.92
C GLY A 165 -11.96 -7.28 12.32
N ARG A 166 -11.42 -6.08 12.11
CA ARG A 166 -12.12 -4.98 11.45
C ARG A 166 -11.25 -4.57 10.28
N PHE A 167 -11.70 -4.87 9.07
CA PHE A 167 -10.92 -4.67 7.87
C PHE A 167 -11.57 -3.67 6.92
N LEU A 168 -10.71 -2.99 6.15
CA LEU A 168 -11.10 -2.14 5.03
C LEU A 168 -10.24 -2.52 3.82
N VAL A 169 -10.78 -2.40 2.62
CA VAL A 169 -10.01 -2.39 1.38
C VAL A 169 -9.95 -0.98 0.87
N VAL A 170 -8.76 -0.53 0.48
CA VAL A 170 -8.51 0.72 -0.21
C VAL A 170 -8.05 0.39 -1.61
N THR A 171 -8.58 1.07 -2.61
CA THR A 171 -8.02 1.10 -3.96
C THR A 171 -7.73 2.55 -4.33
N ALA A 172 -6.53 2.81 -4.82
CA ALA A 172 -6.09 4.14 -5.17
C ALA A 172 -5.53 4.13 -6.59
N GLU A 173 -6.05 5.00 -7.44
CA GLU A 173 -5.57 5.17 -8.80
C GLU A 173 -4.17 5.77 -8.80
N VAL A 174 -3.25 5.12 -9.53
CA VAL A 174 -1.86 5.57 -9.64
C VAL A 174 -1.80 6.71 -10.67
N PRO A 175 -1.29 7.90 -10.31
CA PRO A 175 -1.15 9.02 -11.24
C PRO A 175 -0.22 8.71 -12.42
N ASP A 176 -0.44 9.41 -13.53
CA ASP A 176 0.45 9.41 -14.68
C ASP A 176 1.87 9.82 -14.24
N GLY A 177 2.83 8.89 -14.38
CA GLY A 177 4.20 9.04 -13.88
C GLY A 177 4.60 8.05 -12.79
N GLY A 178 3.68 7.19 -12.33
CA GLY A 178 4.00 6.06 -11.43
C GLY A 178 4.36 6.47 -10.00
N ALA A 179 4.06 7.72 -9.61
CA ALA A 179 4.20 8.16 -8.24
C ALA A 179 3.22 7.40 -7.32
N SER A 180 3.56 7.25 -6.04
CA SER A 180 2.63 6.65 -5.07
C SER A 180 1.34 7.48 -4.98
N PRO A 181 0.16 6.85 -5.06
CA PRO A 181 -1.13 7.54 -4.97
C PRO A 181 -1.51 7.98 -3.54
N LEU A 182 -0.79 7.45 -2.54
CA LEU A 182 -1.04 7.65 -1.11
C LEU A 182 0.27 7.96 -0.35
N PRO A 183 1.02 9.01 -0.73
CA PRO A 183 2.33 9.30 -0.17
C PRO A 183 2.30 9.51 1.35
N GLY A 184 3.10 8.70 2.05
CA GLY A 184 3.26 8.80 3.51
C GLY A 184 2.08 8.23 4.32
N LEU A 185 1.12 7.57 3.67
CA LEU A 185 -0.02 6.94 4.36
C LEU A 185 0.44 5.94 5.43
N ASP A 186 1.45 5.10 5.15
CA ASP A 186 1.95 4.12 6.11
C ASP A 186 2.41 4.74 7.43
N ARG A 187 2.95 5.97 7.41
CA ARG A 187 3.32 6.68 8.64
C ARG A 187 2.08 7.08 9.44
N ARG A 188 1.02 7.53 8.76
CA ARG A 188 -0.24 7.91 9.40
C ARG A 188 -0.97 6.68 9.95
N LEU A 189 -1.04 5.60 9.19
CA LEU A 189 -1.66 4.35 9.64
C LEU A 189 -0.94 3.76 10.86
N ARG A 190 0.40 3.75 10.87
CA ARG A 190 1.17 3.34 12.07
C ARG A 190 0.88 4.20 13.30
N ALA A 191 0.67 5.51 13.13
CA ALA A 191 0.29 6.39 14.24
C ALA A 191 -1.11 6.10 14.80
N LEU A 192 -1.98 5.47 14.00
CA LEU A 192 -3.32 5.01 14.40
C LEU A 192 -3.35 3.52 14.78
N ASP A 193 -2.18 2.85 14.86
CA ASP A 193 -2.06 1.40 15.11
C ASP A 193 -2.84 0.55 14.08
N VAL A 194 -2.94 1.04 12.84
CA VAL A 194 -3.59 0.34 11.72
C VAL A 194 -2.54 -0.44 10.94
N GLY A 195 -2.70 -1.76 10.89
CA GLY A 195 -1.90 -2.64 10.04
C GLY A 195 -2.28 -2.45 8.57
N ALA A 196 -1.30 -2.46 7.66
CA ALA A 196 -1.53 -2.30 6.23
C ALA A 196 -0.71 -3.30 5.42
N ALA A 197 -1.31 -3.81 4.35
CA ALA A 197 -0.64 -4.64 3.36
C ALA A 197 -1.10 -4.21 1.97
N TRP A 198 -0.15 -3.96 1.07
CA TRP A 198 -0.40 -3.36 -0.23
C TRP A 198 -0.04 -4.32 -1.38
N ARG A 199 -0.78 -4.20 -2.48
CA ARG A 199 -0.54 -4.84 -3.76
C ARG A 199 -0.55 -3.75 -4.83
N ALA A 200 0.59 -3.52 -5.46
CA ALA A 200 0.67 -2.68 -6.64
C ALA A 200 0.20 -3.46 -7.88
N GLN A 201 -0.58 -2.83 -8.74
CA GLN A 201 -1.00 -3.36 -10.04
C GLN A 201 -1.02 -2.24 -11.10
N PRO A 202 -1.08 -2.55 -12.40
CA PRO A 202 -1.16 -1.52 -13.44
C PRO A 202 -2.35 -0.57 -13.19
N GLY A 203 -2.06 0.73 -13.07
CA GLY A 203 -3.06 1.79 -12.90
C GLY A 203 -3.66 1.96 -11.49
N SER A 204 -3.39 1.06 -10.54
CA SER A 204 -3.93 1.20 -9.17
C SER A 204 -3.09 0.48 -8.12
N GLU A 205 -3.19 0.97 -6.88
CA GLU A 205 -2.63 0.33 -5.70
C GLU A 205 -3.77 -0.11 -4.78
N ILE A 206 -3.76 -1.39 -4.37
CA ILE A 206 -4.79 -1.98 -3.51
C ILE A 206 -4.19 -2.25 -2.14
N GLY A 207 -4.85 -1.78 -1.08
CA GLY A 207 -4.45 -1.99 0.31
C GLY A 207 -5.52 -2.72 1.11
N VAL A 208 -5.11 -3.68 1.93
CA VAL A 208 -5.94 -4.26 3.00
C VAL A 208 -5.50 -3.66 4.31
N LEU A 209 -6.44 -3.01 5.02
CA LEU A 209 -6.19 -2.38 6.31
C LEU A 209 -6.80 -3.22 7.43
N SER A 210 -6.02 -3.46 8.47
CA SER A 210 -6.46 -4.08 9.73
C SER A 210 -6.59 -3.00 10.80
N CYS A 211 -7.83 -2.61 11.10
CA CYS A 211 -8.15 -1.54 12.04
C CYS A 211 -8.36 -2.09 13.46
N PRO A 212 -7.74 -1.51 14.49
CA PRO A 212 -7.98 -1.93 15.86
C PRO A 212 -9.40 -1.55 16.32
N PRO A 213 -10.02 -2.29 17.26
CA PRO A 213 -11.40 -2.02 17.71
C PRO A 213 -11.63 -0.61 18.28
N ARG A 214 -10.58 0.02 18.82
CA ARG A 214 -10.64 1.35 19.43
C ARG A 214 -10.67 2.49 18.42
N GLN A 215 -10.26 2.23 17.17
CA GLN A 215 -10.16 3.26 16.15
C GLN A 215 -11.49 3.44 15.42
N SER A 216 -11.90 4.70 15.19
CA SER A 216 -13.03 4.97 14.32
C SER A 216 -12.63 4.79 12.86
N VAL A 217 -13.56 4.32 12.03
CA VAL A 217 -13.35 4.25 10.58
C VAL A 217 -13.12 5.65 9.99
N ASP A 218 -13.75 6.67 10.57
CA ASP A 218 -13.63 8.07 10.15
C ASP A 218 -12.20 8.61 10.28
N GLU A 219 -11.45 8.24 11.32
CA GLU A 219 -10.05 8.64 11.47
C GLU A 219 -9.15 7.99 10.42
N VAL A 220 -9.42 6.73 10.06
CA VAL A 220 -8.71 6.03 8.99
C VAL A 220 -9.03 6.70 7.65
N LEU A 221 -10.29 6.98 7.37
CA LEU A 221 -10.71 7.71 6.16
C LEU A 221 -10.11 9.12 6.11
N ALA A 222 -10.03 9.83 7.23
CA ALA A 222 -9.38 11.13 7.31
C ALA A 222 -7.88 11.04 7.00
N ALA A 223 -7.20 9.98 7.48
CA ALA A 223 -5.80 9.73 7.16
C ALA A 223 -5.57 9.46 5.66
N VAL A 224 -6.45 8.69 5.02
CA VAL A 224 -6.44 8.44 3.56
C VAL A 224 -6.70 9.74 2.79
N ARG A 225 -7.76 10.50 3.14
CA ARG A 225 -8.11 11.79 2.51
C ARG A 225 -6.99 12.81 2.58
N ALA A 226 -6.23 12.83 3.68
CA ALA A 226 -5.15 13.78 3.88
C ALA A 226 -3.94 13.58 2.94
N VAL A 227 -3.84 12.45 2.25
CA VAL A 227 -2.70 12.11 1.39
C VAL A 227 -3.10 11.65 -0.01
N ALA A 228 -4.39 11.48 -0.29
CA ALA A 228 -4.88 11.06 -1.60
C ALA A 228 -4.48 12.05 -2.71
N THR A 229 -3.79 11.54 -3.73
CA THR A 229 -3.40 12.35 -4.91
C THR A 229 -4.26 12.09 -6.14
N GLY A 230 -5.13 11.07 -6.11
CA GLY A 230 -6.02 10.67 -7.20
C GLY A 230 -7.35 10.12 -6.69
N ARG A 231 -8.06 9.35 -7.51
CA ARG A 231 -9.30 8.70 -7.10
C ARG A 231 -9.00 7.57 -6.14
N VAL A 232 -9.62 7.60 -4.96
CA VAL A 232 -9.47 6.56 -3.95
C VAL A 232 -10.85 6.06 -3.55
N GLY A 233 -11.03 4.75 -3.65
CA GLY A 233 -12.21 4.08 -3.16
C GLY A 233 -11.88 3.27 -1.92
N VAL A 234 -12.79 3.28 -0.94
CA VAL A 234 -12.66 2.53 0.30
C VAL A 234 -13.89 1.66 0.47
N SER A 235 -13.69 0.40 0.86
CA SER A 235 -14.80 -0.52 1.15
C SER A 235 -15.50 -0.14 2.46
N PRO A 236 -16.74 -0.58 2.68
CA PRO A 236 -17.28 -0.71 4.03
C PRO A 236 -16.40 -1.59 4.92
N LEU A 237 -16.66 -1.52 6.22
CA LEU A 237 -16.02 -2.40 7.19
C LEU A 237 -16.49 -3.85 6.98
N TYR A 238 -15.55 -4.80 7.04
CA TYR A 238 -15.85 -6.23 7.05
C TYR A 238 -15.02 -6.96 8.11
N GLU A 239 -15.46 -8.15 8.53
CA GLU A 239 -14.94 -8.80 9.74
C GLU A 239 -14.03 -10.02 9.46
N ARG A 240 -14.11 -10.57 8.26
CA ARG A 240 -13.40 -11.79 7.87
C ARG A 240 -12.56 -11.55 6.62
N LEU A 241 -11.29 -11.96 6.64
CA LEU A 241 -10.39 -11.78 5.50
C LEU A 241 -10.79 -12.56 4.24
N ASP A 242 -11.65 -13.58 4.35
CA ASP A 242 -12.22 -14.25 3.16
C ASP A 242 -13.25 -13.39 2.40
N GLN A 243 -13.69 -12.28 2.99
CA GLN A 243 -14.56 -11.28 2.36
C GLN A 243 -13.76 -10.15 1.67
N THR A 244 -12.41 -10.22 1.64
CA THR A 244 -11.58 -9.17 1.04
C THR A 244 -11.90 -8.93 -0.44
N SER A 245 -12.25 -9.97 -1.20
CA SER A 245 -12.72 -9.84 -2.60
C SER A 245 -13.99 -8.98 -2.72
N ARG A 246 -14.97 -9.20 -1.82
CA ARG A 246 -16.18 -8.38 -1.70
C ARG A 246 -15.81 -6.93 -1.36
N GLY A 247 -14.92 -6.74 -0.39
CA GLY A 247 -14.41 -5.42 0.00
C GLY A 247 -13.73 -4.70 -1.17
N LEU A 248 -12.91 -5.40 -1.95
CA LEU A 248 -12.27 -4.83 -3.13
C LEU A 248 -13.30 -4.36 -4.15
N ARG A 249 -14.34 -5.15 -4.41
CA ARG A 249 -15.40 -4.75 -5.36
C ARG A 249 -16.06 -3.43 -4.94
N TYR A 250 -16.36 -3.28 -3.65
CA TYR A 250 -16.86 -2.02 -3.09
C TYR A 250 -15.88 -0.86 -3.32
N ALA A 251 -14.61 -1.07 -3.00
CA ALA A 251 -13.57 -0.05 -3.14
C ALA A 251 -13.39 0.37 -4.62
N GLN A 252 -13.36 -0.59 -5.56
CA GLN A 252 -13.26 -0.30 -6.99
C GLN A 252 -14.42 0.55 -7.48
N VAL A 253 -15.64 0.15 -7.16
CA VAL A 253 -16.82 0.90 -7.62
C VAL A 253 -16.90 2.28 -6.94
N ALA A 254 -16.48 2.41 -5.68
CA ALA A 254 -16.31 3.71 -5.03
C ALA A 254 -15.36 4.62 -5.81
N ALA A 255 -14.18 4.11 -6.22
CA ALA A 255 -13.20 4.88 -6.98
C ALA A 255 -13.70 5.24 -8.38
N GLU A 256 -14.33 4.30 -9.10
CA GLU A 256 -14.90 4.51 -10.44
C GLU A 256 -16.07 5.51 -10.44
N SER A 257 -16.77 5.66 -9.32
CA SER A 257 -17.85 6.64 -9.18
C SER A 257 -17.38 8.09 -8.95
N LEU A 258 -16.06 8.30 -8.81
CA LEU A 258 -15.46 9.62 -8.68
C LEU A 258 -15.04 10.16 -10.07
N PRO A 259 -15.11 11.49 -10.30
CA PRO A 259 -14.69 12.07 -11.56
C PRO A 259 -13.20 11.88 -11.84
N ASP A 260 -12.87 11.62 -13.11
CA ASP A 260 -11.48 11.41 -13.52
C ASP A 260 -10.56 12.58 -13.15
N GLY A 261 -9.35 12.25 -12.69
CA GLY A 261 -8.33 13.24 -12.34
C GLY A 261 -8.60 14.05 -11.06
N THR A 262 -9.64 13.72 -10.29
CA THR A 262 -9.92 14.41 -9.02
C THR A 262 -9.30 13.68 -7.81
N PRO A 263 -8.53 14.38 -6.95
CA PRO A 263 -8.05 13.81 -5.69
C PRO A 263 -9.22 13.75 -4.71
N ALA A 264 -9.87 12.59 -4.66
CA ALA A 264 -11.06 12.39 -3.86
C ALA A 264 -11.09 10.98 -3.27
N VAL A 265 -11.67 10.87 -2.08
CA VAL A 265 -11.87 9.58 -1.40
C VAL A 265 -13.36 9.35 -1.23
N ARG A 266 -13.83 8.19 -1.71
CA ARG A 266 -15.22 7.76 -1.56
C ARG A 266 -15.30 6.40 -0.88
N GLN A 267 -16.30 6.26 -0.03
CA GLN A 267 -16.73 4.99 0.53
C GLN A 267 -18.22 4.84 0.19
N LEU A 268 -18.62 3.65 -0.25
CA LEU A 268 -20.04 3.34 -0.44
C LEU A 268 -20.61 2.76 0.85
N ASP A 269 -21.91 2.93 1.05
CA ASP A 269 -22.63 2.30 2.16
C ASP A 269 -22.85 0.80 1.88
N ASP A 270 -22.70 -0.04 2.91
CA ASP A 270 -23.02 -1.47 2.84
C ASP A 270 -24.52 -1.68 2.96
N THR A 271 -25.24 -1.48 1.85
CA THR A 271 -26.67 -1.75 1.77
C THR A 271 -26.94 -2.92 0.82
N PRO A 272 -28.02 -3.70 1.04
CA PRO A 272 -28.41 -4.77 0.12
C PRO A 272 -28.62 -4.26 -1.33
N LEU A 273 -29.04 -3.01 -1.48
CA LEU A 273 -29.23 -2.39 -2.79
C LEU A 273 -27.86 -2.09 -3.45
N THR A 274 -26.91 -1.54 -2.70
CA THR A 274 -25.53 -1.32 -3.19
C THR A 274 -24.94 -2.64 -3.70
N GLU A 275 -25.05 -3.70 -2.92
CA GLU A 275 -24.53 -5.02 -3.27
C GLU A 275 -25.24 -5.63 -4.49
N LEU A 276 -26.58 -5.51 -4.56
CA LEU A 276 -27.36 -5.97 -5.71
C LEU A 276 -26.91 -5.26 -7.00
N VAL A 277 -26.71 -3.94 -6.95
CA VAL A 277 -26.33 -3.15 -8.12
C VAL A 277 -24.91 -3.50 -8.57
N MET A 278 -23.93 -3.59 -7.66
CA MET A 278 -22.55 -3.92 -8.01
C MET A 278 -22.40 -5.31 -8.67
N ASN A 279 -23.23 -6.27 -8.24
CA ASN A 279 -23.23 -7.63 -8.76
C ASN A 279 -24.06 -7.80 -10.05
N ASN A 280 -24.90 -6.83 -10.39
CA ASN A 280 -25.83 -6.91 -11.53
C ASN A 280 -25.83 -5.64 -12.37
N LEU A 281 -24.66 -5.00 -12.56
CA LEU A 281 -24.56 -3.65 -13.12
C LEU A 281 -25.30 -3.50 -14.46
N GLU A 282 -25.13 -4.46 -15.38
CA GLU A 282 -25.79 -4.42 -16.69
C GLU A 282 -27.33 -4.53 -16.55
N THR A 283 -27.81 -5.43 -15.69
CA THR A 283 -29.25 -5.58 -15.42
C THR A 283 -29.81 -4.32 -14.76
N THR A 284 -29.08 -3.74 -13.81
CA THR A 284 -29.42 -2.46 -13.18
C THR A 284 -29.45 -1.34 -14.20
N GLN A 285 -28.48 -1.25 -15.11
CA GLN A 285 -28.44 -0.24 -16.16
C GLN A 285 -29.67 -0.36 -17.07
N ARG A 286 -30.04 -1.58 -17.49
CA ARG A 286 -31.27 -1.81 -18.26
C ARG A 286 -32.52 -1.42 -17.47
N ALA A 287 -32.57 -1.73 -16.16
CA ALA A 287 -33.69 -1.34 -15.32
C ALA A 287 -33.80 0.18 -15.15
N VAL A 288 -32.68 0.87 -14.90
CA VAL A 288 -32.59 2.34 -14.84
C VAL A 288 -33.03 2.96 -16.16
N GLN A 289 -32.56 2.47 -17.31
CA GLN A 289 -33.00 2.97 -18.61
C GLN A 289 -34.49 2.67 -18.87
N ARG A 290 -34.99 1.54 -18.39
CA ARG A 290 -36.41 1.19 -18.51
C ARG A 290 -37.32 2.12 -17.69
N ILE A 291 -36.87 2.51 -16.49
CA ILE A 291 -37.62 3.30 -15.51
C ILE A 291 -37.44 4.81 -15.76
N LEU A 292 -36.20 5.26 -15.86
CA LEU A 292 -35.81 6.67 -15.97
C LEU A 292 -35.43 7.11 -17.37
N GLY A 293 -35.42 6.23 -18.38
CA GLY A 293 -34.94 6.57 -19.73
C GLY A 293 -35.59 7.82 -20.35
N GLY A 294 -36.89 8.03 -20.12
CA GLY A 294 -37.58 9.27 -20.52
C GLY A 294 -36.99 10.51 -19.84
N VAL A 295 -36.74 10.45 -18.54
CA VAL A 295 -36.11 11.54 -17.77
C VAL A 295 -34.65 11.74 -18.18
N LEU A 296 -33.92 10.66 -18.45
CA LEU A 296 -32.51 10.71 -18.85
C LEU A 296 -32.29 11.31 -20.24
N SER A 297 -33.33 11.27 -21.10
CA SER A 297 -33.32 11.88 -22.44
C SER A 297 -33.57 13.40 -22.45
N LEU A 298 -33.94 13.99 -21.32
CA LEU A 298 -34.17 15.43 -21.19
C LEU A 298 -32.86 16.23 -21.23
N PRO A 299 -32.94 17.55 -21.55
CA PRO A 299 -31.82 18.46 -21.37
C PRO A 299 -31.24 18.37 -19.95
N GLU A 300 -29.92 18.53 -19.83
CA GLU A 300 -29.18 18.30 -18.58
C GLU A 300 -29.76 19.06 -17.38
N GLU A 301 -30.18 20.31 -17.57
CA GLU A 301 -30.76 21.16 -16.52
C GLU A 301 -32.09 20.59 -16.00
N ASP A 302 -32.98 20.19 -16.92
CA ASP A 302 -34.28 19.56 -16.60
C ASP A 302 -34.08 18.21 -15.91
N ARG A 303 -33.20 17.36 -16.47
CA ARG A 303 -32.85 16.03 -15.92
C ARG A 303 -32.32 16.15 -14.50
N THR A 304 -31.34 17.02 -14.28
CA THR A 304 -30.71 17.23 -12.96
C THR A 304 -31.73 17.73 -11.95
N THR A 305 -32.57 18.69 -12.35
CA THR A 305 -33.62 19.26 -11.49
C THR A 305 -34.68 18.22 -11.09
N LEU A 306 -35.15 17.40 -12.04
CA LEU A 306 -36.16 16.38 -11.79
C LEU A 306 -35.62 15.24 -10.92
N LEU A 307 -34.41 14.76 -11.18
CA LEU A 307 -33.77 13.71 -10.37
C LEU A 307 -33.47 14.19 -8.94
N ALA A 308 -32.98 15.42 -8.78
CA ALA A 308 -32.77 16.02 -7.46
C ALA A 308 -34.09 16.18 -6.69
N THR A 309 -35.17 16.56 -7.40
CA THR A 309 -36.50 16.67 -6.79
C THR A 309 -37.06 15.32 -6.38
N ALA A 310 -36.92 14.29 -7.23
CA ALA A 310 -37.34 12.92 -6.93
C ALA A 310 -36.61 12.37 -5.71
N ARG A 311 -35.29 12.56 -5.61
CA ARG A 311 -34.49 12.15 -4.45
C ARG A 311 -34.98 12.81 -3.17
N ALA A 312 -35.08 14.14 -3.16
CA ALA A 312 -35.53 14.87 -1.97
C ALA A 312 -36.97 14.50 -1.56
N TRP A 313 -37.85 14.18 -2.52
CA TRP A 313 -39.21 13.72 -2.26
C TRP A 313 -39.24 12.32 -1.64
N LEU A 314 -38.43 11.39 -2.14
CA LEU A 314 -38.29 10.04 -1.59
C LEU A 314 -37.73 10.06 -0.16
N GLU A 315 -36.67 10.83 0.09
CA GLU A 315 -36.09 10.99 1.42
C GLU A 315 -37.03 11.72 2.41
N ALA A 316 -37.99 12.48 1.88
CA ALA A 316 -39.06 13.13 2.64
C ALA A 316 -40.30 12.24 2.79
N HIS A 317 -40.20 10.94 2.48
CA HIS A 317 -41.30 9.97 2.54
C HIS A 317 -42.55 10.40 1.77
N GLY A 318 -42.36 11.07 0.63
CA GLY A 318 -43.44 11.55 -0.23
C GLY A 318 -43.98 12.94 0.11
N SER A 319 -43.41 13.63 1.12
CA SER A 319 -43.87 14.96 1.53
C SER A 319 -43.30 16.07 0.65
N ALA A 320 -44.15 16.69 -0.18
CA ALA A 320 -43.77 17.84 -1.00
C ALA A 320 -43.36 19.08 -0.17
N ALA A 321 -43.91 19.25 1.04
CA ALA A 321 -43.57 20.35 1.93
C ALA A 321 -42.17 20.19 2.52
N GLU A 322 -41.81 18.97 2.95
CA GLU A 322 -40.48 18.68 3.50
C GLU A 322 -39.41 18.67 2.39
N ALA A 323 -39.70 18.07 1.24
CA ALA A 323 -38.81 18.13 0.07
C ALA A 323 -38.58 19.58 -0.39
N GLY A 324 -39.62 20.42 -0.37
CA GLY A 324 -39.51 21.85 -0.72
C GLY A 324 -38.56 22.61 0.22
N ARG A 325 -38.61 22.32 1.53
CA ARG A 325 -37.67 22.88 2.50
C ARG A 325 -36.22 22.49 2.18
N ARG A 326 -35.97 21.21 1.87
CA ARG A 326 -34.62 20.71 1.52
C ARG A 326 -34.06 21.30 0.22
N LEU A 327 -34.93 21.52 -0.76
CA LEU A 327 -34.58 22.08 -2.06
C LEU A 327 -34.67 23.62 -2.12
N PHE A 328 -34.98 24.28 -1.01
CA PHE A 328 -35.20 25.72 -0.93
C PHE A 328 -36.22 26.26 -1.96
N CYS A 329 -37.33 25.53 -2.17
CA CYS A 329 -38.40 25.92 -3.09
C CYS A 329 -39.79 25.71 -2.47
N HIS A 330 -40.82 26.30 -3.08
CA HIS A 330 -42.19 26.16 -2.59
C HIS A 330 -42.74 24.75 -2.85
N GLN A 331 -43.59 24.23 -1.94
CA GLN A 331 -44.19 22.89 -2.08
C GLN A 331 -44.94 22.67 -3.40
N ASN A 332 -45.50 23.73 -3.99
CA ASN A 332 -46.20 23.64 -5.28
C ASN A 332 -45.22 23.39 -6.43
N THR A 333 -43.99 23.90 -6.35
CA THR A 333 -42.94 23.63 -7.32
C THR A 333 -42.52 22.17 -7.26
N VAL A 334 -42.42 21.58 -6.06
CA VAL A 334 -42.16 20.15 -5.90
C VAL A 334 -43.29 19.33 -6.50
N ARG A 335 -44.56 19.62 -6.16
CA ARG A 335 -45.72 18.91 -6.75
C ARG A 335 -45.73 18.99 -8.28
N TYR A 336 -45.49 20.18 -8.83
CA TYR A 336 -45.40 20.38 -10.27
C TYR A 336 -44.28 19.53 -10.90
N ARG A 337 -43.09 19.51 -10.31
CA ARG A 337 -41.96 18.71 -10.81
C ARG A 337 -42.19 17.21 -10.68
N MET A 338 -42.82 16.74 -9.59
CA MET A 338 -43.18 15.33 -9.43
C MET A 338 -44.28 14.91 -10.43
N HIS A 339 -45.28 15.76 -10.69
CA HIS A 339 -46.27 15.50 -11.74
C HIS A 339 -45.63 15.50 -13.14
N ARG A 340 -44.67 16.39 -13.40
CA ARG A 340 -43.88 16.35 -14.64
C ARG A 340 -43.04 15.08 -14.74
N LEU A 341 -42.54 14.56 -13.61
CA LEU A 341 -41.81 13.28 -13.57
C LEU A 341 -42.71 12.11 -13.98
N GLU A 342 -43.97 12.07 -13.53
CA GLU A 342 -44.96 11.04 -13.89
C GLU A 342 -45.15 10.90 -15.41
N GLU A 343 -45.04 12.00 -16.17
CA GLU A 343 -45.14 12.00 -17.63
C GLU A 343 -44.06 11.14 -18.30
N PHE A 344 -42.93 10.91 -17.63
CA PHE A 344 -41.82 10.08 -18.11
C PHE A 344 -41.75 8.70 -17.47
N LEU A 345 -42.57 8.45 -16.43
CA LEU A 345 -42.66 7.15 -15.76
C LEU A 345 -43.75 6.29 -16.43
N ARG A 346 -43.78 5.01 -16.05
CA ARG A 346 -44.72 4.02 -16.63
C ARG A 346 -46.06 3.93 -15.89
N GLY A 347 -46.28 4.80 -14.91
CA GLY A 347 -47.45 4.82 -14.05
C GLY A 347 -47.40 5.97 -13.05
N PRO A 348 -48.50 6.17 -12.29
CA PRO A 348 -48.62 7.25 -11.32
C PRO A 348 -47.78 7.00 -10.04
N LEU A 349 -47.40 8.07 -9.35
CA LEU A 349 -46.61 8.04 -8.11
C LEU A 349 -47.42 7.72 -6.85
N ASP A 350 -48.66 7.28 -6.99
CA ASP A 350 -49.46 6.65 -5.93
C ASP A 350 -49.43 5.12 -5.99
N ASP A 351 -48.92 4.52 -7.08
CA ASP A 351 -48.67 3.08 -7.20
C ASP A 351 -47.39 2.71 -6.43
N PRO A 352 -47.48 1.87 -5.37
CA PRO A 352 -46.32 1.43 -4.60
C PRO A 352 -45.21 0.80 -5.45
N LYS A 353 -45.57 0.14 -6.56
CA LYS A 353 -44.60 -0.46 -7.47
C LYS A 353 -43.79 0.60 -8.20
N ILE A 354 -44.42 1.67 -8.66
CA ILE A 354 -43.75 2.78 -9.35
C ILE A 354 -42.85 3.53 -8.38
N ILE A 355 -43.30 3.77 -7.15
CA ILE A 355 -42.47 4.39 -6.10
C ILE A 355 -41.23 3.53 -5.82
N ALA A 356 -41.39 2.21 -5.69
CA ALA A 356 -40.27 1.29 -5.45
C ALA A 356 -39.28 1.27 -6.62
N GLU A 357 -39.78 1.20 -7.87
CA GLU A 357 -38.96 1.27 -9.09
C GLU A 357 -38.20 2.61 -9.18
N LEU A 358 -38.88 3.73 -8.90
CA LEU A 358 -38.27 5.05 -8.87
C LEU A 358 -37.20 5.16 -7.78
N SER A 359 -37.49 4.68 -6.57
CA SER A 359 -36.55 4.70 -5.45
C SER A 359 -35.27 3.94 -5.77
N MET A 360 -35.40 2.73 -6.31
CA MET A 360 -34.27 1.92 -6.75
C MET A 360 -33.45 2.63 -7.82
N ALA A 361 -34.11 3.19 -8.84
CA ALA A 361 -33.41 3.82 -9.96
C ALA A 361 -32.72 5.14 -9.57
N VAL A 362 -33.34 5.97 -8.73
CA VAL A 362 -32.78 7.24 -8.24
C VAL A 362 -31.60 7.00 -7.30
N ASP A 363 -31.69 5.98 -6.44
CA ASP A 363 -30.59 5.59 -5.56
C ASP A 363 -29.42 5.03 -6.36
N ALA A 364 -29.68 4.09 -7.28
CA ALA A 364 -28.65 3.52 -8.15
C ALA A 364 -27.92 4.60 -8.97
N VAL A 365 -28.63 5.55 -9.58
CA VAL A 365 -28.02 6.65 -10.34
C VAL A 365 -27.22 7.61 -9.44
N GLY A 366 -27.65 7.81 -8.20
CA GLY A 366 -26.91 8.65 -7.23
C GLY A 366 -25.62 8.03 -6.74
N THR A 367 -25.66 6.72 -6.51
CA THR A 367 -24.55 5.95 -5.98
C THR A 367 -23.56 5.57 -7.08
N PHE A 368 -24.04 5.32 -8.29
CA PHE A 368 -23.28 4.82 -9.44
C PHE A 368 -23.49 5.72 -10.67
N PRO A 369 -22.83 6.89 -10.76
CA PRO A 369 -22.97 7.81 -11.87
C PRO A 369 -22.67 7.20 -13.25
N MET A 370 -21.81 6.18 -13.32
CA MET A 370 -21.52 5.46 -14.57
C MET A 370 -22.76 4.80 -15.20
N LEU A 371 -23.85 4.58 -14.44
CA LEU A 371 -25.12 4.11 -14.99
C LEU A 371 -25.76 5.12 -15.95
N LEU A 372 -25.36 6.40 -15.89
CA LEU A 372 -25.79 7.46 -16.80
C LEU A 372 -25.01 7.47 -18.11
N GLU A 373 -23.82 6.87 -18.14
CA GLU A 373 -22.99 6.79 -19.33
C GLU A 373 -23.55 5.71 -20.26
N SER A 374 -24.36 6.14 -21.22
CA SER A 374 -24.73 5.28 -22.35
C SER A 374 -23.47 5.02 -23.17
N HIS A 375 -22.99 3.77 -23.20
CA HIS A 375 -22.04 3.34 -24.23
C HIS A 375 -22.71 3.54 -25.61
N SER A 376 -22.46 4.70 -26.22
CA SER A 376 -22.57 4.91 -27.66
C SER A 376 -21.48 4.11 -28.36
N SER A 377 -21.58 2.78 -28.33
CA SER A 377 -20.93 1.90 -29.28
C SER A 377 -22.02 1.31 -30.18
N GLY A 378 -22.56 2.17 -31.02
CA GLY A 378 -23.32 1.75 -32.18
C GLY A 378 -22.39 1.03 -33.16
N VAL A 379 -22.27 -0.29 -33.02
CA VAL A 379 -21.95 -1.13 -34.16
C VAL A 379 -23.27 -1.43 -34.86
N ILE A 380 -23.62 -0.57 -35.82
CA ILE A 380 -24.57 -0.91 -36.87
C ILE A 380 -23.91 -2.05 -37.66
N VAL A 381 -24.32 -3.29 -37.39
CA VAL A 381 -24.06 -4.39 -38.32
C VAL A 381 -25.09 -4.25 -39.44
N PRO A 382 -24.69 -3.95 -40.69
CA PRO A 382 -25.63 -3.97 -41.79
C PRO A 382 -25.96 -5.44 -42.06
N VAL A 383 -27.23 -5.79 -41.89
CA VAL A 383 -27.78 -7.03 -42.43
C VAL A 383 -27.66 -6.93 -43.95
N ARG A 384 -26.88 -7.83 -44.55
CA ARG A 384 -26.95 -8.16 -45.97
C ARG A 384 -27.58 -9.53 -46.12
#